data_AF-A0A9E1YLU0-F1
#
_entry.id   AF-A0A9E1YLU0-F1
#
_cell.length_a   1.000
_cell.length_b   1.000
_cell.length_c   1.000
_cell.angle_alpha   90.00
_cell.angle_beta   90.00
_cell.angle_gamma   90.00
#
_symmetry.space_group_name_H-M   'P 1'
#
loop_
_entity.id
_entity.type
_entity.pdbx_description
1 polymer ?
#
loop_
_entity_poly.entity_id
_entity_poly.type
_entity_poly.pdbx_seq_one_letter_code
_entity_poly.pdbx_strand_id
1 'polypeptide(L)' 'MQRITLFLLLFFQFSFSQNILELKNRATIIKEIQKDRIENLLPALMKETEIDMWIIITREYNEDPIIKTFLPPTWLNA' A
#
# COMPACT_ATOMS: atom_id res chain seq x y z
N MET A 1 -45.91 -6.60 2.88
CA MET A 1 -45.07 -6.19 1.73
C MET A 1 -43.77 -5.51 2.16
N GLN A 2 -43.78 -4.43 2.94
CA GLN A 2 -42.56 -3.70 3.36
C GLN A 2 -41.47 -4.54 4.04
N ARG A 3 -41.83 -5.52 4.87
CA ARG A 3 -40.86 -6.41 5.54
C ARG A 3 -40.08 -7.30 4.58
N ILE A 4 -40.72 -7.76 3.50
CA ILE A 4 -40.08 -8.57 2.45
C ILE A 4 -39.12 -7.71 1.64
N THR A 5 -39.53 -6.47 1.34
CA THR A 5 -38.69 -5.48 0.65
C THR A 5 -37.42 -5.17 1.45
N LEU A 6 -37.55 -4.97 2.78
CA LEU A 6 -36.39 -4.75 3.66
C LEU A 6 -35.42 -5.95 3.67
N PHE A 7 -35.98 -7.16 3.70
CA PHE A 7 -35.18 -8.39 3.72
C PHE A 7 -34.40 -8.60 2.42
N LEU A 8 -35.03 -8.31 1.27
CA LEU A 8 -34.39 -8.32 -0.06
C LEU A 8 -33.26 -7.29 -0.16
N LEU A 9 -33.45 -6.10 0.41
CA LEU A 9 -32.46 -5.02 0.36
C LEU A 9 -31.22 -5.35 1.21
N LEU A 10 -31.40 -5.99 2.37
CA LEU A 10 -30.31 -6.51 3.20
C LEU A 10 -29.56 -7.67 2.52
N PHE A 11 -30.25 -8.55 1.81
CA PHE A 11 -29.63 -9.67 1.10
C PHE A 11 -28.77 -9.21 -0.10
N PHE A 12 -29.19 -8.14 -0.79
CA PHE A 12 -28.44 -7.56 -1.90
C PHE A 12 -27.08 -6.98 -1.49
N GLN A 13 -26.93 -6.53 -0.24
CA GLN A 13 -25.66 -6.01 0.28
C GLN A 13 -24.58 -7.10 0.41
N PHE A 14 -24.96 -8.36 0.65
CA PHE A 14 -24.01 -9.46 0.82
C PHE A 14 -23.37 -9.94 -0.49
N SER A 15 -23.99 -9.66 -1.64
CA SER A 15 -23.49 -10.12 -2.94
C SER A 15 -22.34 -9.26 -3.50
N PHE A 16 -22.04 -8.12 -2.90
CA PHE A 16 -20.93 -7.25 -3.31
C PHE A 16 -19.68 -7.54 -2.49
N SER A 17 -18.99 -8.63 -2.79
CA SER A 17 -17.59 -8.80 -2.34
C SER A 17 -16.65 -8.01 -3.25
N GLN A 18 -15.61 -7.42 -2.66
CA GLN A 18 -14.54 -6.82 -3.45
C GLN A 18 -13.68 -7.91 -4.10
N ASN A 19 -13.32 -7.70 -5.37
CA ASN A 19 -12.31 -8.52 -6.04
C ASN A 19 -10.93 -8.13 -5.51
N ILE A 20 -10.50 -8.86 -4.49
CA ILE A 20 -9.18 -8.73 -3.90
C ILE A 20 -8.15 -9.37 -4.84
N LEU A 21 -7.18 -8.55 -5.26
CA LEU A 21 -6.05 -9.00 -6.06
C LEU A 21 -5.22 -10.06 -5.30
N GLU A 22 -4.70 -11.07 -6.00
CA GLU A 22 -3.80 -12.06 -5.41
C GLU A 22 -2.54 -11.41 -4.81
N LEU A 23 -1.95 -12.04 -3.77
CA LEU A 23 -0.78 -11.50 -3.06
C LEU A 23 0.40 -11.20 -3.99
N LYS A 24 0.65 -12.07 -4.98
CA LYS A 24 1.73 -11.86 -5.97
C LYS A 24 1.50 -10.61 -6.80
N ASN A 25 0.28 -10.44 -7.31
CA ASN A 25 -0.10 -9.30 -8.13
C ASN A 25 -0.10 -8.00 -7.30
N ARG A 26 -0.47 -8.06 -6.01
CA ARG A 26 -0.34 -6.93 -5.09
C ARG A 26 1.12 -6.50 -4.92
N ALA A 27 2.04 -7.45 -4.77
CA ALA A 27 3.47 -7.15 -4.65
C ALA A 27 4.00 -6.43 -5.91
N THR A 28 3.56 -6.82 -7.10
CA THR A 28 3.91 -6.10 -8.35
C THR A 28 3.45 -4.64 -8.31
N ILE A 29 2.18 -4.39 -7.95
CA ILE A 29 1.64 -3.03 -7.87
C ILE A 29 2.38 -2.20 -6.81
N ILE A 30 2.66 -2.78 -5.64
CA ILE A 30 3.42 -2.08 -4.59
C ILE A 30 4.81 -1.70 -5.09
N LYS A 31 5.49 -2.60 -5.81
CA LYS A 31 6.82 -2.35 -6.38
C LYS A 31 6.79 -1.19 -7.38
N GLU A 32 5.78 -1.14 -8.24
CA GLU A 32 5.60 -0.05 -9.21
C GLU A 32 5.37 1.29 -8.52
N ILE A 33 4.50 1.33 -7.51
CA ILE A 33 4.24 2.53 -6.71
C ILE A 33 5.50 2.99 -5.95
N GLN A 34 6.21 2.07 -5.31
CA GLN A 34 7.45 2.41 -4.59
C GLN A 34 8.50 2.98 -5.55
N LYS A 35 8.67 2.37 -6.73
CA LYS A 35 9.58 2.84 -7.76
C LYS A 35 9.23 4.28 -8.18
N ASP A 36 7.97 4.54 -8.51
CA ASP A 36 7.51 5.88 -8.90
C ASP A 36 7.76 6.91 -7.80
N ARG A 37 7.50 6.55 -6.53
CA ARG A 37 7.75 7.45 -5.41
C ARG A 37 9.22 7.77 -5.21
N ILE A 38 10.11 6.80 -5.43
CA ILE A 38 11.57 7.02 -5.29
C ILE A 38 12.12 7.81 -6.47
N GLU A 39 11.65 7.55 -7.70
CA GLU A 39 12.16 8.19 -8.90
C GLU A 39 11.58 9.60 -9.14
N ASN A 40 10.34 9.85 -8.70
CA ASN A 40 9.62 11.09 -9.01
C ASN A 40 9.26 11.90 -7.76
N LEU A 41 8.58 11.29 -6.79
CA LEU A 41 8.07 12.03 -5.61
C LEU A 41 9.19 12.49 -4.69
N LEU A 42 10.12 11.60 -4.34
CA LEU A 42 11.20 11.89 -3.39
C LEU A 42 12.11 13.03 -3.90
N PRO A 43 12.60 13.03 -5.16
CA PRO A 43 13.40 14.13 -5.69
C PRO A 43 12.64 15.47 -5.70
N ALA A 44 11.33 15.44 -6.00
CA ALA A 44 10.50 16.64 -5.97
C ALA A 44 10.42 17.23 -4.56
N LEU A 45 10.18 16.39 -3.55
CA LEU A 45 10.11 16.82 -2.13
C LEU A 45 11.47 17.29 -1.62
N MET A 46 12.56 16.60 -1.96
CA MET A 46 13.92 17.01 -1.60
C MET A 46 14.24 18.40 -2.14
N LYS A 47 13.86 18.68 -3.39
CA LYS A 47 14.02 20.01 -4.00
C LYS A 47 13.16 21.07 -3.35
N GLU A 48 11.89 20.77 -3.04
CA GLU A 48 10.96 21.70 -2.38
C GLU A 48 11.43 22.08 -0.97
N THR A 49 12.07 21.15 -0.27
CA THR A 49 12.49 21.31 1.13
C THR A 49 13.95 21.72 1.30
N GLU A 50 14.70 21.89 0.20
CA GLU A 50 16.14 22.18 0.22
C GLU A 50 16.95 21.12 1.01
N ILE A 51 16.53 19.85 0.93
CA ILE A 51 17.20 18.71 1.59
C ILE A 51 17.99 17.91 0.55
N ASP A 52 19.32 17.89 0.67
CA ASP A 52 20.21 17.19 -0.27
C ASP A 52 20.40 15.70 0.04
N MET A 53 20.09 15.27 1.27
CA MET A 53 20.30 13.90 1.71
C MET A 53 19.25 13.47 2.72
N TRP A 54 18.84 12.20 2.60
CA TRP A 54 17.98 11.56 3.58
C TRP A 54 18.68 10.39 4.23
N ILE A 55 18.48 10.23 5.54
CA ILE A 55 19.01 9.11 6.33
C ILE A 55 17.82 8.38 6.91
N ILE A 56 17.74 7.08 6.63
CA ILE A 56 16.78 6.19 7.28
C ILE A 56 17.54 5.46 8.39
N ILE A 57 17.17 5.74 9.64
CA ILE A 57 17.73 5.05 10.81
C ILE A 57 16.83 3.84 11.08
N THR A 58 17.37 2.64 10.92
CA THR A 58 16.66 1.38 11.20
C THR A 58 17.42 0.54 12.23
N ARG A 59 16.76 -0.49 12.77
CA ARG A 59 17.41 -1.50 13.61
C ARG A 59 17.77 -2.73 12.78
N GLU A 60 18.73 -3.53 13.25
CA GLU A 60 19.23 -4.73 12.58
C GLU A 60 18.13 -5.78 12.29
N TYR A 61 17.13 -5.89 13.16
CA TYR A 61 16.02 -6.85 13.06
C TYR A 61 14.65 -6.24 13.36
N ASN A 62 14.55 -4.90 13.45
CA ASN A 62 13.29 -4.24 13.75
C ASN A 62 12.93 -3.34 12.59
N GLU A 63 12.07 -3.89 11.75
CA GLU A 63 11.65 -3.30 10.49
C GLU A 63 10.66 -2.18 10.80
N ASP A 64 11.22 -1.03 11.20
CA ASP A 64 10.48 0.20 11.32
C ASP A 64 9.60 0.32 10.08
N PRO A 65 8.28 0.62 10.21
CA PRO A 65 7.35 0.56 9.08
C PRO A 65 7.81 1.36 7.86
N ILE A 66 8.66 2.36 8.09
CA ILE A 66 9.32 3.16 7.07
C ILE A 66 10.23 2.33 6.13
N ILE A 67 10.93 1.29 6.61
CA ILE A 67 11.85 0.52 5.77
C ILE A 67 11.10 -0.28 4.69
N LYS A 68 9.86 -0.69 4.98
CA LYS A 68 9.00 -1.40 4.02
C LYS A 68 8.65 -0.56 2.79
N THR A 69 8.76 0.77 2.88
CA THR A 69 8.50 1.65 1.73
C THR A 69 9.71 1.78 0.81
N PHE A 70 10.87 1.28 1.23
CA PHE A 70 12.13 1.29 0.47
C PHE A 70 12.67 -0.12 0.14
N LEU A 71 12.15 -1.16 0.77
CA LEU A 71 12.49 -2.56 0.46
C LEU A 71 11.52 -3.19 -0.55
N PRO A 72 12.00 -4.16 -1.35
CA PRO A 72 11.13 -4.91 -2.24
C PRO A 72 9.93 -5.52 -1.48
N PRO A 73 8.71 -5.44 -2.03
CA PRO A 73 7.51 -5.99 -1.37
C PRO A 73 7.50 -7.52 -1.25
N THR A 74 8.50 -8.19 -1.83
CA THR A 74 8.74 -9.64 -1.71
C THR A 74 9.78 -9.99 -0.66
N TRP A 75 10.27 -9.01 0.13
CA TRP A 75 11.27 -9.25 1.16
C TRP A 75 10.67 -10.07 2.31
N LEU A 76 11.24 -11.24 2.58
CA LEU A 76 10.71 -12.23 3.54
C LEU A 76 10.76 -11.75 5.00
N ASN A 77 11.73 -10.87 5.29
CA ASN A 77 11.94 -10.19 6.56
C ASN A 77 10.75 -9.30 6.97
N ALA A 78 10.27 -8.47 6.03
CA ALA A 78 9.71 -7.14 6.26
C ALA A 78 8.32 -7.09 6.92
#